data_AF-A0A0J9DZM7-F1
#
_entry.id   AF-A0A0J9DZM7-F1
#
_cell.length_a   1.000
_cell.length_b   1.000
_cell.length_c   1.000
_cell.angle_alpha   90.00
_cell.angle_beta   90.00
_cell.angle_gamma   90.00
#
_symmetry.space_group_name_H-M   'P 1'
#
loop_
_entity.id
_entity.type
_entity.pdbx_description
1 polymer ?
#
loop_
_entity_poly.entity_id
_entity_poly.type
_entity_poly.pdbx_seq_one_letter_code
_entity_poly.pdbx_strand_id
1 'polypeptide(L)'
;MITADRDIDPSSLNYNMLGQSDLVNIVLQRSEVLTGVKRPGDVIRQWIAGDETRLRAEVQSNGVVLAQRAARVIQTEFETLQPTLDELRPKKIADIGCGYGFFDLFAHARYDAELLLIDIENNDRRHFGFEDEAAAYTSLQAAQRFLTENGVPPEKITTWNPEEDELEEGQEPDLAVSFLSCGYHFPVDMYLPFFRFGLAPGGAVILDLRNQAFQENKRLLSNLGRVVVLSSGPGCKRVLVRKGRK
;
A
#
# COMPACT_ATOMS: atom_id res chain seq x y z
N MET A 1 -22.51 -8.76 -21.59
CA MET A 1 -21.69 -8.02 -20.61
C MET A 1 -20.93 -9.05 -19.79
N ILE A 2 -19.70 -9.36 -20.19
CA ILE A 2 -18.72 -10.11 -19.40
C ILE A 2 -17.54 -9.13 -19.37
N THR A 3 -16.98 -8.77 -18.21
CA THR A 3 -15.74 -9.33 -17.64
C THR A 3 -15.35 -8.45 -16.43
N ALA A 4 -14.72 -8.91 -15.36
CA ALA A 4 -14.38 -10.25 -14.92
C ALA A 4 -14.13 -10.16 -13.39
N ASP A 5 -14.85 -10.96 -12.60
CA ASP A 5 -14.25 -11.49 -11.37
C ASP A 5 -13.09 -12.37 -11.85
N ARG A 6 -11.92 -11.76 -12.08
CA ARG A 6 -10.69 -12.54 -12.14
C ARG A 6 -10.38 -12.87 -10.70
N ASP A 7 -10.79 -14.06 -10.28
CA ASP A 7 -10.25 -14.68 -9.08
C ASP A 7 -8.76 -14.90 -9.35
N ILE A 8 -7.95 -13.89 -8.99
CA ILE A 8 -6.50 -13.95 -9.11
C ILE A 8 -6.04 -14.88 -8.02
N ASP A 9 -5.34 -15.95 -8.38
CA ASP A 9 -4.63 -16.77 -7.41
C ASP A 9 -3.22 -16.19 -7.20
N PRO A 10 -2.90 -15.60 -6.03
CA PRO A 10 -1.54 -15.23 -5.65
C PRO A 10 -0.47 -16.27 -5.94
N SER A 11 -0.80 -17.56 -5.90
CA SER A 11 0.18 -18.63 -6.17
C SER A 11 0.58 -18.72 -7.65
N SER A 12 -0.29 -18.26 -8.57
CA SER A 12 -0.07 -18.30 -10.01
C SER A 12 0.53 -17.03 -10.61
N LEU A 13 0.76 -15.99 -9.80
CA LEU A 13 1.34 -14.73 -10.26
C LEU A 13 2.82 -14.88 -10.63
N ASN A 14 3.28 -14.06 -11.56
CA ASN A 14 4.69 -13.94 -11.93
C ASN A 14 5.41 -13.01 -10.93
N TYR A 15 6.42 -13.52 -10.26
CA TYR A 15 7.24 -12.78 -9.29
C TYR A 15 8.72 -12.70 -9.72
N ASN A 16 9.05 -13.05 -10.95
CA ASN A 16 10.45 -13.18 -11.40
C ASN A 16 11.22 -11.84 -11.42
N MET A 17 10.51 -10.71 -11.33
CA MET A 17 11.12 -9.39 -11.19
C MET A 17 11.65 -9.11 -9.78
N LEU A 18 11.22 -9.87 -8.76
CA LEU A 18 11.58 -9.64 -7.37
C LEU A 18 12.92 -10.32 -7.02
N GLY A 19 13.90 -9.51 -6.68
CA GLY A 19 15.18 -9.95 -6.16
C GLY A 19 15.13 -10.26 -4.65
N GLN A 20 16.26 -10.71 -4.12
CA GLN A 20 16.39 -10.99 -2.67
C GLN A 20 16.16 -9.75 -1.81
N SER A 21 16.60 -8.57 -2.26
CA SER A 21 16.33 -7.29 -1.59
C SER A 21 14.83 -6.99 -1.56
N ASP A 22 14.12 -7.24 -2.65
CA ASP A 22 12.68 -7.00 -2.72
C ASP A 22 11.89 -7.91 -1.79
N LEU A 23 12.30 -9.18 -1.71
CA LEU A 23 11.69 -10.11 -0.77
C LEU A 23 11.96 -9.74 0.69
N VAL A 24 13.14 -9.22 1.02
CA VAL A 24 13.43 -8.65 2.34
C VAL A 24 12.47 -7.49 2.63
N ASN A 25 12.35 -6.56 1.70
CA ASN A 25 11.48 -5.40 1.80
C ASN A 25 10.00 -5.79 1.99
N ILE A 26 9.50 -6.76 1.22
CA ILE A 26 8.14 -7.30 1.37
C ILE A 26 7.92 -7.87 2.78
N VAL A 27 8.91 -8.58 3.34
CA VAL A 27 8.81 -9.09 4.72
C VAL A 27 8.77 -7.93 5.73
N LEU A 28 9.53 -6.86 5.51
CA LEU A 28 9.52 -5.69 6.40
C LEU A 28 8.18 -4.94 6.35
N GLN A 29 7.58 -4.83 5.17
CA GLN A 29 6.25 -4.25 4.99
C GLN A 29 5.15 -5.13 5.59
N ARG A 30 5.27 -6.46 5.45
CA ARG A 30 4.25 -7.45 5.80
C ARG A 30 4.82 -8.56 6.68
N SER A 31 5.27 -8.23 7.89
CA SER A 31 5.96 -9.18 8.78
C SER A 31 5.17 -10.45 9.13
N GLU A 32 3.84 -10.44 8.97
CA GLU A 32 2.97 -11.60 9.13
C GLU A 32 3.25 -12.74 8.14
N VAL A 33 3.94 -12.49 7.02
CA VAL A 33 4.29 -13.53 6.04
C VAL A 33 5.32 -14.53 6.57
N LEU A 34 5.99 -14.19 7.68
CA LEU A 34 6.85 -15.08 8.45
C LEU A 34 6.07 -16.14 9.26
N THR A 35 4.80 -16.35 8.98
CA THR A 35 4.05 -17.48 9.53
C THR A 35 4.76 -18.81 9.29
N GLY A 36 4.79 -19.67 10.31
CA GLY A 36 5.55 -20.92 10.31
C GLY A 36 7.05 -20.78 10.62
N VAL A 37 7.62 -19.57 10.62
CA VAL A 37 9.00 -19.34 11.08
C VAL A 37 9.04 -19.42 12.60
N LYS A 38 10.05 -20.11 13.14
CA LYS A 38 10.25 -20.22 14.60
C LYS A 38 10.56 -18.83 15.17
N ARG A 39 9.78 -18.30 16.11
CA ARG A 39 10.00 -16.95 16.71
C ARG A 39 10.13 -15.84 15.65
N PRO A 40 9.06 -15.56 14.87
CA PRO A 40 9.12 -14.60 13.77
C PRO A 40 9.42 -13.17 14.27
N GLY A 41 8.92 -12.80 15.45
CA GLY A 41 9.23 -11.50 16.05
C GLY A 41 10.71 -11.29 16.40
N ASP A 42 11.48 -12.35 16.65
CA ASP A 42 12.94 -12.23 16.85
C ASP A 42 13.66 -11.88 15.54
N VAL A 43 13.14 -12.31 14.38
CA VAL A 43 13.73 -11.99 13.07
C VAL A 43 13.71 -10.47 12.85
N ILE A 44 12.54 -9.86 13.07
CA ILE A 44 12.36 -8.40 12.92
C ILE A 44 13.17 -7.65 13.99
N ARG A 45 13.18 -8.11 15.24
CA ARG A 45 13.99 -7.49 16.31
C ARG A 45 15.48 -7.46 16.02
N GLN A 46 16.04 -8.55 15.46
CA GLN A 46 17.45 -8.61 15.09
C GLN A 46 17.77 -7.64 13.95
N TRP A 47 16.89 -7.57 12.95
CA TRP A 47 17.05 -6.64 11.84
C TRP A 47 17.05 -5.17 12.31
N ILE A 48 16.12 -4.82 13.22
CA ILE A 48 16.08 -3.49 13.88
C ILE A 48 17.40 -3.22 14.63
N ALA A 49 17.98 -4.23 15.27
CA ALA A 49 19.26 -4.13 15.98
C ALA A 49 20.49 -4.09 15.06
N GLY A 50 20.31 -4.06 13.73
CA GLY A 50 21.41 -4.01 12.77
C GLY A 50 21.76 -5.35 12.12
N ASP A 51 21.26 -6.47 12.66
CA ASP A 51 21.61 -7.82 12.21
C ASP A 51 20.57 -8.38 11.23
N GLU A 52 20.94 -8.40 9.95
CA GLU A 52 20.08 -8.90 8.87
C GLU A 52 20.25 -10.40 8.61
N THR A 53 21.21 -11.07 9.27
CA THR A 53 21.63 -12.45 8.96
C THR A 53 20.44 -13.40 8.91
N ARG A 54 19.58 -13.30 9.93
CA ARG A 54 18.45 -14.18 10.07
C ARG A 54 17.34 -13.89 9.05
N LEU A 55 17.04 -12.62 8.83
CA LEU A 55 16.04 -12.22 7.84
C LEU A 55 16.45 -12.68 6.44
N ARG A 56 17.72 -12.49 6.08
CA ARG A 56 18.26 -12.97 4.79
C ARG A 56 18.23 -14.49 4.67
N ALA A 57 18.50 -15.23 5.75
CA ALA A 57 18.37 -16.69 5.74
C ALA A 57 16.92 -17.15 5.50
N GLU A 58 15.93 -16.50 6.13
CA GLU A 58 14.52 -16.81 5.90
C GLU A 58 14.10 -16.48 4.46
N VAL A 59 14.56 -15.35 3.90
CA VAL A 59 14.29 -14.98 2.51
C VAL A 59 14.97 -15.94 1.54
N GLN A 60 16.20 -16.37 1.80
CA GLN A 60 16.89 -17.36 0.98
C GLN A 60 16.16 -18.72 1.01
N SER A 61 15.65 -19.14 2.17
CA SER A 61 15.00 -20.44 2.34
C SER A 61 13.58 -20.47 1.75
N ASN A 62 12.82 -19.38 1.85
CA ASN A 62 11.42 -19.35 1.42
C ASN A 62 11.25 -18.72 0.03
N GLY A 63 12.12 -17.80 -0.35
CA GLY A 63 12.09 -17.11 -1.65
C GLY A 63 10.74 -16.48 -1.94
N VAL A 64 10.27 -16.71 -3.17
CA VAL A 64 9.00 -16.18 -3.70
C VAL A 64 7.77 -16.52 -2.86
N VAL A 65 7.81 -17.59 -2.07
CA VAL A 65 6.69 -17.98 -1.19
C VAL A 65 6.32 -16.85 -0.22
N LEU A 66 7.29 -16.01 0.19
CA LEU A 66 7.03 -14.84 1.03
C LEU A 66 6.19 -13.78 0.31
N ALA A 67 6.48 -13.52 -0.98
CA ALA A 67 5.69 -12.62 -1.81
C ALA A 67 4.29 -13.17 -2.08
N GLN A 68 4.15 -14.48 -2.35
CA GLN A 68 2.85 -15.13 -2.49
C GLN A 68 1.98 -15.01 -1.24
N ARG A 69 2.59 -15.16 -0.06
CA ARG A 69 1.92 -14.93 1.22
C ARG A 69 1.50 -13.48 1.38
N ALA A 70 2.39 -12.52 1.07
CA ALA A 70 2.05 -11.09 1.14
C ALA A 70 0.86 -10.76 0.24
N ALA A 71 0.90 -11.19 -1.03
CA ALA A 71 -0.18 -11.02 -1.98
C ALA A 71 -1.49 -11.65 -1.50
N ARG A 72 -1.44 -12.83 -0.85
CA ARG A 72 -2.63 -13.44 -0.25
C ARG A 72 -3.21 -12.63 0.90
N VAL A 73 -2.39 -12.12 1.82
CA VAL A 73 -2.90 -11.30 2.93
C VAL A 73 -3.54 -10.02 2.38
N ILE A 74 -2.90 -9.38 1.40
CA ILE A 74 -3.41 -8.18 0.74
C ILE A 74 -4.70 -8.47 -0.04
N GLN A 75 -4.81 -9.63 -0.69
CA GLN A 75 -6.04 -10.05 -1.35
C GLN A 75 -7.21 -10.14 -0.35
N THR A 76 -6.99 -10.77 0.80
CA THR A 76 -8.02 -10.85 1.85
C THR A 76 -8.40 -9.45 2.36
N GLU A 77 -7.43 -8.54 2.53
CA GLU A 77 -7.72 -7.15 2.89
C GLU A 77 -8.51 -6.41 1.81
N PHE A 78 -8.19 -6.63 0.54
CA PHE A 78 -8.94 -6.09 -0.60
C PHE A 78 -10.38 -6.61 -0.62
N GLU A 79 -10.59 -7.91 -0.42
CA GLU A 79 -11.92 -8.54 -0.33
C GLU A 79 -12.77 -7.90 0.78
N THR A 80 -12.19 -7.56 1.94
CA THR A 80 -12.94 -6.87 3.00
C THR A 80 -13.35 -5.44 2.61
N LEU A 81 -12.63 -4.81 1.69
CA LEU A 81 -12.95 -3.47 1.18
C LEU A 81 -13.91 -3.48 0.00
N GLN A 82 -14.10 -4.62 -0.67
CA GLN A 82 -14.91 -4.73 -1.89
C GLN A 82 -16.30 -4.08 -1.77
N PRO A 83 -17.10 -4.25 -0.70
CA PRO A 83 -18.40 -3.58 -0.62
C PRO A 83 -18.30 -2.06 -0.67
N THR A 84 -17.24 -1.48 -0.11
CA THR A 84 -16.98 -0.03 -0.16
C THR A 84 -16.47 0.38 -1.53
N LEU A 85 -15.53 -0.37 -2.11
CA LEU A 85 -14.95 -0.07 -3.42
C LEU A 85 -15.98 -0.25 -4.54
N ASP A 86 -16.92 -1.19 -4.43
CA ASP A 86 -18.03 -1.39 -5.36
C ASP A 86 -19.03 -0.23 -5.35
N GLU A 87 -19.20 0.44 -4.20
CA GLU A 87 -19.99 1.67 -4.09
C GLU A 87 -19.25 2.85 -4.76
N LEU A 88 -17.94 2.95 -4.55
CA LEU A 88 -17.11 4.04 -5.09
C LEU A 88 -16.86 3.91 -6.60
N ARG A 89 -16.66 2.68 -7.09
CA ARG A 89 -16.24 2.34 -8.46
C ARG A 89 -15.08 3.23 -8.95
N PRO A 90 -13.91 3.16 -8.29
CA PRO A 90 -12.79 4.02 -8.62
C PRO A 90 -12.34 3.78 -10.06
N LYS A 91 -12.10 4.87 -10.80
CA LYS A 91 -11.54 4.82 -12.15
C LYS A 91 -10.05 5.11 -12.14
N LYS A 92 -9.57 5.86 -11.14
CA LYS A 92 -8.16 6.20 -11.00
C LYS A 92 -7.77 6.26 -9.54
N ILE A 93 -6.86 5.37 -9.16
CA ILE A 93 -6.45 5.13 -7.78
C ILE A 93 -5.04 5.69 -7.60
N ALA A 94 -4.84 6.51 -6.58
CA ALA A 94 -3.53 6.82 -6.04
C ALA A 94 -3.26 5.96 -4.80
N ASP A 95 -2.26 5.08 -4.86
CA ASP A 95 -1.83 4.27 -3.72
C ASP A 95 -0.55 4.87 -3.09
N ILE A 96 -0.69 5.41 -1.89
CA ILE A 96 0.38 6.03 -1.12
C ILE A 96 1.04 5.00 -0.22
N GLY A 97 2.34 4.80 -0.41
CA GLY A 97 3.07 3.65 0.13
C GLY A 97 2.63 2.36 -0.55
N CYS A 98 2.56 2.37 -1.88
CA CYS A 98 2.05 1.25 -2.68
C CYS A 98 2.85 -0.05 -2.50
N GLY A 99 4.08 0.02 -1.97
CA GLY A 99 4.95 -1.13 -1.88
C GLY A 99 5.18 -1.73 -3.27
N TYR A 100 5.02 -3.04 -3.37
CA TYR A 100 5.20 -3.77 -4.63
C TYR A 100 3.92 -3.86 -5.49
N GLY A 101 2.89 -3.05 -5.21
CA GLY A 101 1.70 -2.93 -6.06
C GLY A 101 0.71 -4.09 -5.96
N PHE A 102 0.74 -4.87 -4.86
CA PHE A 102 -0.16 -6.02 -4.72
C PHE A 102 -1.64 -5.62 -4.62
N PHE A 103 -1.96 -4.56 -3.88
CA PHE A 103 -3.33 -4.05 -3.79
C PHE A 103 -3.82 -3.55 -5.15
N ASP A 104 -2.96 -2.80 -5.85
CA ASP A 104 -3.24 -2.22 -7.16
C ASP A 104 -3.57 -3.28 -8.22
N LEU A 105 -2.89 -4.44 -8.18
CA LEU A 105 -3.20 -5.55 -9.08
C LEU A 105 -4.66 -6.01 -8.94
N PHE A 106 -5.13 -6.22 -7.70
CA PHE A 106 -6.50 -6.65 -7.44
C PHE A 106 -7.51 -5.56 -7.78
N ALA A 107 -7.18 -4.30 -7.45
CA ALA A 107 -8.04 -3.16 -7.75
C ALA A 107 -8.19 -2.95 -9.27
N HIS A 108 -7.10 -2.99 -10.04
CA HIS A 108 -7.13 -2.91 -11.49
C HIS A 108 -7.89 -4.08 -12.10
N ALA A 109 -7.64 -5.31 -11.66
CA ALA A 109 -8.33 -6.48 -12.19
C ALA A 109 -9.86 -6.42 -12.02
N ARG A 110 -10.33 -5.79 -10.93
CA ARG A 110 -11.76 -5.70 -10.60
C ARG A 110 -12.48 -4.47 -11.15
N TYR A 111 -11.76 -3.35 -11.31
CA TYR A 111 -12.35 -2.06 -11.67
C TYR A 111 -11.81 -1.44 -12.96
N ASP A 112 -10.80 -2.05 -13.59
CA ASP A 112 -10.06 -1.49 -14.74
C ASP A 112 -9.51 -0.07 -14.45
N ALA A 113 -9.15 0.17 -13.18
CA ALA A 113 -8.68 1.45 -12.71
C ALA A 113 -7.28 1.78 -13.24
N GLU A 114 -7.05 3.04 -13.56
CA GLU A 114 -5.71 3.62 -13.70
C GLU A 114 -5.03 3.71 -12.34
N LEU A 115 -3.73 3.49 -12.31
CA LEU A 115 -2.94 3.35 -11.09
C LEU A 115 -1.88 4.45 -11.04
N LEU A 116 -1.87 5.22 -9.98
CA LEU A 116 -0.80 6.12 -9.59
C LEU A 116 -0.13 5.53 -8.34
N LEU A 117 1.04 4.93 -8.53
CA LEU A 117 1.84 4.30 -7.49
C LEU A 117 2.76 5.34 -6.87
N ILE A 118 2.62 5.57 -5.57
CA ILE A 118 3.34 6.61 -4.85
C ILE A 118 4.13 5.97 -3.71
N ASP A 119 5.45 6.07 -3.73
CA ASP A 119 6.30 5.57 -2.65
C ASP A 119 7.64 6.32 -2.65
N ILE A 120 8.38 6.22 -1.55
CA ILE A 120 9.77 6.68 -1.45
C ILE A 120 10.71 5.46 -1.51
N GLU A 121 11.71 5.49 -2.38
CA GLU A 121 12.56 4.33 -2.65
C GLU A 121 13.87 4.30 -1.84
N ASN A 122 14.30 5.43 -1.26
CA ASN A 122 15.56 5.51 -0.53
C ASN A 122 15.43 6.22 0.83
N ASN A 123 15.85 5.54 1.91
CA ASN A 123 16.40 6.21 3.08
C ASN A 123 17.43 5.29 3.77
N ASP A 124 18.46 5.88 4.39
CA ASP A 124 19.49 5.13 5.12
C ASP A 124 18.99 4.59 6.48
N ARG A 125 17.68 4.59 6.74
CA ARG A 125 17.12 4.49 8.09
C ARG A 125 16.30 3.22 8.32
N ARG A 126 16.71 2.44 9.31
CA ARG A 126 15.98 1.24 9.78
C ARG A 126 15.02 1.63 10.90
N HIS A 127 13.75 1.88 10.59
CA HIS A 127 12.74 2.22 11.59
C HIS A 127 11.54 1.29 11.51
N PHE A 128 11.03 0.90 12.68
CA PHE A 128 9.78 0.14 12.81
C PHE A 128 8.93 0.85 13.87
N GLY A 129 7.93 1.62 13.46
CA GLY A 129 7.32 2.59 14.38
C GLY A 129 6.39 3.58 13.70
N PHE A 130 5.84 4.51 14.49
CA PHE A 130 5.23 5.74 13.98
C PHE A 130 6.27 6.81 14.21
N GLU A 131 6.72 7.46 13.15
CA GLU A 131 7.78 8.45 13.15
C GLU A 131 7.31 9.66 12.33
N ASP A 132 7.97 10.80 12.50
CA ASP A 132 7.67 12.01 11.73
C ASP A 132 8.15 11.91 10.27
N GLU A 133 8.87 10.85 9.90
CA GLU A 133 9.41 10.59 8.57
C GLU A 133 9.09 9.16 8.09
N ALA A 134 8.94 8.96 6.78
CA ALA A 134 8.64 7.66 6.17
C ALA A 134 9.91 6.80 6.00
N ALA A 135 9.75 5.47 6.05
CA ALA A 135 10.81 4.50 5.78
C ALA A 135 10.69 3.91 4.37
N ALA A 136 11.80 3.83 3.64
CA ALA A 136 11.81 3.34 2.26
C ALA A 136 12.11 1.84 2.22
N TYR A 137 11.10 1.04 1.86
CA TYR A 137 11.23 -0.41 1.67
C TYR A 137 10.64 -0.84 0.32
N THR A 138 10.77 -0.03 -0.74
CA THR A 138 10.09 -0.28 -2.02
C THR A 138 11.04 -0.04 -3.19
N SER A 139 10.76 -0.70 -4.32
CA SER A 139 11.15 -0.21 -5.62
C SER A 139 9.93 0.00 -6.51
N LEU A 140 9.66 1.25 -6.91
CA LEU A 140 8.58 1.62 -7.84
C LEU A 140 8.78 0.96 -9.21
N GLN A 141 10.04 0.84 -9.66
CA GLN A 141 10.36 0.08 -10.87
C GLN A 141 9.95 -1.39 -10.73
N ALA A 142 10.26 -2.03 -9.60
CA ALA A 142 9.87 -3.42 -9.36
C ALA A 142 8.35 -3.58 -9.24
N ALA A 143 7.65 -2.65 -8.59
CA ALA A 143 6.19 -2.61 -8.48
C ALA A 143 5.53 -2.49 -9.86
N GLN A 144 5.99 -1.54 -10.68
CA GLN A 144 5.50 -1.38 -12.06
C GLN A 144 5.72 -2.65 -12.87
N ARG A 145 6.92 -3.25 -12.81
CA ARG A 145 7.21 -4.52 -13.50
C ARG A 145 6.35 -5.66 -12.99
N PHE A 146 6.09 -5.73 -11.69
CA PHE A 146 5.19 -6.73 -11.13
C PHE A 146 3.80 -6.63 -11.73
N LEU A 147 3.23 -5.42 -11.81
CA LEU A 147 1.91 -5.20 -12.40
C LEU A 147 1.88 -5.54 -13.89
N THR A 148 2.87 -5.08 -14.67
CA THR A 148 2.89 -5.31 -16.12
C THR A 148 3.06 -6.79 -16.48
N GLU A 149 3.96 -7.49 -15.81
CA GLU A 149 4.18 -8.93 -16.00
C GLU A 149 2.98 -9.79 -15.55
N ASN A 150 2.06 -9.22 -14.76
CA ASN A 150 0.81 -9.85 -14.34
C ASN A 150 -0.43 -9.29 -15.07
N GLY A 151 -0.22 -8.59 -16.19
CA GLY A 151 -1.27 -8.27 -17.16
C GLY A 151 -1.93 -6.91 -17.02
N VAL A 152 -1.39 -6.00 -16.19
CA VAL A 152 -1.80 -4.60 -16.18
C VAL A 152 -1.12 -3.87 -17.35
N PRO A 153 -1.85 -3.14 -18.21
CA PRO A 153 -1.22 -2.39 -19.30
C PRO A 153 -0.25 -1.32 -18.78
N PRO A 154 0.98 -1.19 -19.29
CA PRO A 154 1.95 -0.20 -18.82
C PRO A 154 1.42 1.24 -18.84
N GLU A 155 0.59 1.59 -19.82
CA GLU A 155 -0.05 2.91 -19.96
C GLU A 155 -1.10 3.21 -18.88
N LYS A 156 -1.54 2.19 -18.13
CA LYS A 156 -2.45 2.33 -16.99
C LYS A 156 -1.70 2.54 -15.67
N ILE A 157 -0.36 2.57 -15.69
CA ILE A 157 0.48 2.66 -14.50
C ILE A 157 1.37 3.91 -14.59
N THR A 158 1.17 4.82 -13.66
CA THR A 158 2.06 5.94 -13.39
C THR A 158 2.75 5.70 -12.05
N THR A 159 4.04 5.97 -11.97
CA THR A 159 4.84 5.92 -10.74
C THR A 159 5.26 7.33 -10.38
N TRP A 160 5.23 7.67 -9.09
CA TRP A 160 5.61 9.00 -8.60
C TRP A 160 6.37 8.87 -7.28
N ASN A 161 7.64 9.27 -7.26
CA ASN A 161 8.40 9.44 -6.03
C ASN A 161 8.35 10.91 -5.59
N PRO A 162 7.66 11.26 -4.50
CA PRO A 162 7.47 12.66 -4.09
C PRO A 162 8.75 13.37 -3.66
N GLU A 163 9.86 12.64 -3.44
CA GLU A 163 11.16 13.23 -3.11
C GLU A 163 12.02 13.52 -4.36
N GLU A 164 11.73 12.87 -5.48
CA GLU A 164 12.54 12.94 -6.70
C GLU A 164 11.80 13.63 -7.86
N ASP A 165 10.46 13.55 -7.88
CA ASP A 165 9.62 13.91 -9.00
C ASP A 165 8.56 14.96 -8.64
N GLU A 166 8.25 15.83 -9.60
CA GLU A 166 7.04 16.66 -9.55
C GLU A 166 5.83 15.83 -10.02
N LEU A 167 4.70 15.97 -9.32
CA LEU A 167 3.47 15.31 -9.73
C LEU A 167 2.96 15.92 -11.04
N GLU A 168 2.76 15.09 -12.06
CA GLU A 168 2.20 15.53 -13.33
C GLU A 168 0.80 16.17 -13.15
N GLU A 169 0.57 17.29 -13.85
CA GLU A 169 -0.75 17.92 -13.88
C GLU A 169 -1.81 17.00 -14.49
N GLY A 170 -3.05 17.11 -14.01
CA GLY A 170 -4.19 16.38 -14.58
C GLY A 170 -4.30 14.92 -14.17
N GLN A 171 -3.48 14.45 -13.22
CA GLN A 171 -3.60 13.08 -12.72
C GLN A 171 -4.94 12.83 -11.99
N GLU A 172 -5.48 13.81 -11.28
CA GLU A 172 -6.82 13.83 -10.63
C GLU A 172 -7.46 12.46 -10.31
N PRO A 173 -6.84 11.62 -9.46
CA PRO A 173 -7.43 10.36 -9.02
C PRO A 173 -8.77 10.59 -8.29
N ASP A 174 -9.71 9.66 -8.48
CA ASP A 174 -11.01 9.69 -7.78
C ASP A 174 -11.01 8.89 -6.47
N LEU A 175 -9.94 8.14 -6.22
CA LEU A 175 -9.67 7.47 -4.95
C LEU A 175 -8.18 7.60 -4.59
N ALA A 176 -7.87 8.05 -3.38
CA ALA A 176 -6.57 7.80 -2.76
C ALA A 176 -6.70 6.71 -1.70
N VAL A 177 -5.72 5.81 -1.64
CA VAL A 177 -5.58 4.80 -0.60
C VAL A 177 -4.21 4.89 0.05
N SER A 178 -4.12 4.43 1.29
CA SER A 178 -2.85 4.15 1.94
C SER A 178 -3.05 3.12 3.05
N PHE A 179 -2.43 1.96 2.89
CA PHE A 179 -2.57 0.84 3.83
C PHE A 179 -1.26 0.62 4.56
N LEU A 180 -1.33 0.64 5.89
CA LEU A 180 -0.17 0.55 6.77
C LEU A 180 0.99 1.53 6.41
N SER A 181 0.68 2.67 5.78
CA SER A 181 1.67 3.72 5.42
C SER A 181 1.23 5.10 5.95
N CYS A 182 0.64 5.97 5.13
CA CYS A 182 0.17 7.29 5.53
C CYS A 182 -0.96 7.21 6.58
N GLY A 183 -0.75 7.83 7.74
CA GLY A 183 -1.60 7.72 8.92
C GLY A 183 -1.26 6.54 9.85
N TYR A 184 -0.38 5.63 9.42
CA TYR A 184 0.08 4.48 10.20
C TYR A 184 1.55 4.53 10.61
N HIS A 185 2.44 4.85 9.68
CA HIS A 185 3.88 5.04 9.92
C HIS A 185 4.25 6.51 10.08
N PHE A 186 3.52 7.41 9.45
CA PHE A 186 3.72 8.85 9.54
C PHE A 186 2.36 9.60 9.52
N PRO A 187 2.30 10.88 9.91
CA PRO A 187 1.04 11.60 10.02
C PRO A 187 0.38 11.87 8.65
N VAL A 188 -0.94 12.09 8.65
CA VAL A 188 -1.68 12.36 7.40
C VAL A 188 -1.43 13.76 6.84
N ASP A 189 -0.81 14.65 7.62
CA ASP A 189 -0.59 16.05 7.26
C ASP A 189 0.25 16.23 6.00
N MET A 190 1.26 15.37 5.79
CA MET A 190 2.13 15.36 4.62
C MET A 190 1.35 15.24 3.31
N TYR A 191 0.24 14.51 3.32
CA TYR A 191 -0.61 14.30 2.13
C TYR A 191 -1.92 15.08 2.17
N LEU A 192 -2.20 15.88 3.22
CA LEU A 192 -3.41 16.73 3.25
C LEU A 192 -3.53 17.66 2.04
N PRO A 193 -2.45 18.32 1.55
CA PRO A 193 -2.52 19.12 0.33
C PRO A 193 -2.95 18.28 -0.88
N PHE A 194 -2.36 17.09 -1.05
CA PHE A 194 -2.72 16.16 -2.13
C PHE A 194 -4.19 15.72 -2.04
N PHE A 195 -4.66 15.31 -0.86
CA PHE A 195 -6.07 14.94 -0.68
C PHE A 195 -7.03 16.10 -0.97
N ARG A 196 -6.62 17.32 -0.64
CA ARG A 196 -7.44 18.51 -0.83
C ARG A 196 -7.47 18.98 -2.28
N PHE A 197 -6.34 18.97 -2.97
CA PHE A 197 -6.18 19.65 -4.26
C PHE A 197 -5.89 18.68 -5.41
N GLY A 198 -5.27 17.53 -5.14
CA GLY A 198 -4.92 16.52 -6.14
C GLY A 198 -6.05 15.54 -6.46
N LEU A 199 -7.03 15.33 -5.58
CA LEU A 199 -8.17 14.45 -5.87
C LEU A 199 -9.23 15.12 -6.76
N ALA A 200 -9.81 14.33 -7.66
CA ALA A 200 -10.98 14.72 -8.45
C ALA A 200 -12.14 15.22 -7.56
N PRO A 201 -13.02 16.10 -8.08
CA PRO A 201 -14.22 16.53 -7.38
C PRO A 201 -15.08 15.35 -6.93
N GLY A 202 -15.38 15.27 -5.63
CA GLY A 202 -16.16 14.17 -5.04
C GLY A 202 -15.36 12.88 -4.82
N GLY A 203 -14.05 12.89 -5.02
CA GLY A 203 -13.17 11.75 -4.74
C GLY A 203 -13.15 11.33 -3.27
N ALA A 204 -12.54 10.18 -3.01
CA ALA A 204 -12.48 9.57 -1.69
C ALA A 204 -11.05 9.28 -1.24
N VAL A 205 -10.86 9.14 0.08
CA VAL A 205 -9.62 8.71 0.71
C VAL A 205 -9.91 7.52 1.61
N ILE A 206 -9.16 6.42 1.48
CA ILE A 206 -9.21 5.29 2.42
C ILE A 206 -7.83 5.12 3.06
N LEU A 207 -7.76 5.21 4.40
CA LEU A 207 -6.48 5.15 5.12
C LEU A 207 -6.56 4.17 6.29
N ASP A 208 -5.44 3.51 6.60
CA ASP A 208 -5.22 2.87 7.89
C ASP A 208 -4.60 3.86 8.88
N LEU A 209 -5.34 4.17 9.95
CA LEU A 209 -4.88 5.09 11.00
C LEU A 209 -4.42 4.32 12.22
N ARG A 210 -3.15 4.47 12.63
CA ARG A 210 -2.62 3.82 13.83
C ARG A 210 -3.38 4.27 15.07
N ASN A 211 -3.72 3.31 15.95
CA ASN A 211 -4.60 3.56 17.10
C ASN A 211 -4.11 4.69 18.01
N GLN A 212 -2.79 4.80 18.20
CA GLN A 212 -2.17 5.84 19.04
C GLN A 212 -2.36 7.26 18.49
N ALA A 213 -2.29 7.43 17.15
CA ALA A 213 -2.44 8.72 16.47
C ALA A 213 -3.87 8.96 15.92
N PHE A 214 -4.81 8.03 16.18
CA PHE A 214 -6.11 8.01 15.52
C PHE A 214 -6.91 9.31 15.69
N GLN A 215 -6.99 9.85 16.92
CA GLN A 215 -7.81 11.04 17.19
C GLN A 215 -7.26 12.28 16.49
N GLU A 216 -5.95 12.41 16.44
CA GLU A 216 -5.26 13.52 15.76
C GLU A 216 -5.44 13.43 14.24
N ASN A 217 -5.11 12.29 13.63
CA ASN A 217 -5.29 12.06 12.21
C ASN A 217 -6.77 12.22 11.79
N LYS A 218 -7.71 11.72 12.59
CA LYS A 218 -9.15 11.89 12.35
C LYS A 218 -9.56 13.37 12.37
N ARG A 219 -9.03 14.17 13.30
CA ARG A 219 -9.33 15.62 13.36
C ARG A 219 -8.85 16.33 12.11
N LEU A 220 -7.65 16.02 11.64
CA LEU A 220 -7.08 16.58 10.41
C LEU A 220 -7.93 16.22 9.17
N LEU A 221 -8.26 14.94 9.02
CA LEU A 221 -9.08 14.43 7.92
C LEU A 221 -10.51 14.99 7.92
N SER A 222 -11.04 15.35 9.10
CA SER A 222 -12.38 15.95 9.21
C SER A 222 -12.49 17.30 8.49
N ASN A 223 -11.37 17.96 8.18
CA ASN A 223 -11.35 19.17 7.37
C ASN A 223 -11.61 18.91 5.87
N LEU A 224 -11.43 17.66 5.41
CA LEU A 224 -11.70 17.23 4.03
C LEU A 224 -13.15 16.76 3.85
N GLY A 225 -13.71 16.13 4.87
CA GLY A 225 -15.06 15.59 4.84
C GLY A 225 -15.39 14.70 6.04
N ARG A 226 -16.55 14.04 5.99
CA ARG A 226 -16.96 13.12 7.06
C ARG A 226 -16.05 11.90 7.08
N VAL A 227 -15.42 11.64 8.23
CA VAL A 227 -14.64 10.42 8.49
C VAL A 227 -15.56 9.29 8.95
N VAL A 228 -15.58 8.19 8.21
CA VAL A 228 -16.31 6.95 8.52
C VAL A 228 -15.28 5.87 8.85
N VAL A 229 -15.45 5.17 9.97
CA VAL A 229 -14.59 4.02 10.32
C VAL A 229 -15.17 2.79 9.62
N LEU A 230 -14.41 2.20 8.70
CA LEU A 230 -14.79 0.99 7.96
C LEU A 230 -14.52 -0.27 8.78
N SER A 231 -13.37 -0.32 9.47
CA SER A 231 -12.98 -1.44 10.32
C SER A 231 -12.12 -0.97 11.49
N SER A 232 -12.03 -1.79 12.53
CA SER A 232 -11.16 -1.56 13.68
C SER A 232 -10.37 -2.83 13.99
N GLY A 233 -9.05 -2.73 13.94
CA GLY A 233 -8.12 -3.79 14.29
C GLY A 233 -7.31 -3.46 15.55
N PRO A 234 -6.46 -4.40 16.00
CA PRO A 234 -5.63 -4.22 17.19
C PRO A 234 -4.58 -3.10 17.04
N GLY A 235 -4.06 -2.86 15.83
CA GLY A 235 -3.04 -1.82 15.58
C GLY A 235 -3.57 -0.52 14.98
N CYS A 236 -4.63 -0.58 14.18
CA CYS A 236 -5.14 0.55 13.42
C CYS A 236 -6.66 0.49 13.21
N LYS A 237 -7.21 1.59 12.72
CA LYS A 237 -8.58 1.71 12.22
C LYS A 237 -8.53 2.11 10.76
N ARG A 238 -9.21 1.36 9.90
CA ARG A 238 -9.40 1.75 8.50
C ARG A 238 -10.53 2.75 8.40
N VAL A 239 -10.30 3.88 7.74
CA VAL A 239 -11.28 4.95 7.59
C VAL A 239 -11.52 5.29 6.13
N LEU A 240 -12.73 5.75 5.84
CA LEU A 240 -13.12 6.37 4.58
C LEU A 240 -13.42 7.85 4.83
N VAL A 241 -12.93 8.72 3.95
CA VAL A 241 -13.27 10.14 3.90
C VAL A 241 -13.75 10.45 2.50
N ARG A 242 -14.97 10.95 2.35
CA ARG A 242 -15.47 11.48 1.08
C ARG A 242 -15.21 12.98 1.05
N LYS A 243 -14.47 13.45 0.04
CA LYS A 243 -14.19 14.88 -0.15
C LYS A 243 -15.52 15.61 -0.33
N GLY A 244 -15.78 16.59 0.54
CA GLY A 244 -16.97 17.43 0.39
C GLY A 244 -16.95 18.15 -0.96
N ARG A 245 -18.11 18.27 -1.61
CA ARG A 245 -18.26 19.19 -2.75
C ARG A 245 -18.13 20.61 -2.18
N LYS A 246 -16.96 21.23 -2.32
CA LYS A 246 -16.82 22.68 -2.11
C LYS A 246 -16.93 23.36 -3.47
#